data_AF-A0A3M9ZNC6-F1
#
_entry.id   AF-A0A3M9ZNC6-F1
#
_cell.length_a   1.000
_cell.length_b   1.000
_cell.length_c   1.000
_cell.angle_alpha   90.00
_cell.angle_beta   90.00
_cell.angle_gamma   90.00
#
_symmetry.space_group_name_H-M   'P 1'
#
loop_
_entity.id
_entity.type
_entity.pdbx_description
1 polymer ?
#
loop_
_entity_poly.entity_id
_entity_poly.type
_entity_poly.pdbx_seq_one_letter_code
_entity_poly.pdbx_strand_id
1 'polypeptide(L)'
;EGIARRSTRPRAAAPVPASRVRSERSALIAAEAARSAISLVRAARGVRGLASSLPVAISLIRAAGSQAHGPAPACGASLSEAASALGGVAVDAALVAGAGADYASCSAEAARALEGARLAVDSRLSRRYPKLDPAALGGAWA
;
A
#
# COMPACT_ATOMS: atom_id res chain seq x y z
N GLU A 1 -42.05 17.51 44.84
CA GLU A 1 -41.62 16.70 43.69
C GLU A 1 -40.66 17.50 42.85
N GLY A 2 -39.43 17.03 42.64
CA GLY A 2 -38.40 17.74 41.87
C GLY A 2 -37.56 16.74 41.10
N ILE A 3 -38.01 16.37 39.90
CA ILE A 3 -37.28 15.44 39.03
C ILE A 3 -36.12 16.20 38.39
N ALA A 4 -34.93 16.04 38.96
CA ALA A 4 -33.68 16.51 38.36
C ALA A 4 -33.47 15.81 37.01
N ARG A 5 -33.69 16.56 35.92
CA ARG A 5 -33.39 16.11 34.56
C ARG A 5 -31.87 15.94 34.45
N ARG A 6 -31.38 14.71 34.53
CA ARG A 6 -29.99 14.38 34.18
C ARG A 6 -29.79 14.73 32.71
N SER A 7 -29.06 15.81 32.47
CA SER A 7 -28.56 16.16 31.13
C SER A 7 -27.59 15.06 30.71
N THR A 8 -28.04 14.14 29.86
CA THR A 8 -27.19 13.22 29.13
C THR A 8 -26.50 14.01 28.02
N ARG A 9 -25.44 14.76 28.38
CA ARG A 9 -24.53 15.29 27.37
C ARG A 9 -24.04 14.11 26.53
N PRO A 10 -24.10 14.18 25.19
CA PRO A 10 -23.53 13.15 24.34
C PRO A 10 -22.04 13.04 24.68
N ARG A 11 -21.62 11.88 25.17
CA ARG A 11 -20.23 11.56 25.49
C ARG A 11 -19.43 11.77 24.20
N ALA A 12 -18.61 12.82 24.16
CA ALA A 12 -17.73 13.08 23.03
C ALA A 12 -16.99 11.78 22.69
N ALA A 13 -17.09 11.34 21.43
CA ALA A 13 -16.41 10.12 20.98
C ALA A 13 -14.92 10.25 21.31
N ALA A 14 -14.37 9.24 21.99
CA ALA A 14 -12.97 9.24 22.37
C ALA A 14 -12.09 9.43 21.11
N PRO A 15 -11.03 10.25 21.17
CA PRO A 15 -10.15 10.46 20.04
C PRO A 15 -9.54 9.13 19.58
N VAL A 16 -9.49 8.90 18.27
CA VAL A 16 -8.89 7.69 17.70
C VAL A 16 -7.38 7.74 17.95
N PRO A 17 -6.77 6.68 18.51
CA PRO A 17 -5.35 6.69 18.81
C PRO A 17 -4.52 6.74 17.52
N ALA A 18 -3.48 7.57 17.51
CA ALA A 18 -2.60 7.74 16.35
C ALA A 18 -1.95 6.44 15.88
N SER A 19 -1.66 5.49 16.80
CA SER A 19 -1.15 4.16 16.46
C SER A 19 -2.11 3.35 15.57
N ARG A 20 -3.42 3.46 15.82
CA ARG A 20 -4.44 2.82 14.98
C ARG A 20 -4.48 3.43 13.60
N VAL A 21 -4.41 4.76 13.51
CA VAL A 21 -4.42 5.45 12.21
C VAL A 21 -3.14 5.18 11.42
N ARG A 22 -1.96 5.08 12.08
CA ARG A 22 -0.71 4.63 11.42
C ARG A 22 -0.83 3.20 10.87
N SER A 23 -1.38 2.29 11.67
CA SER A 23 -1.60 0.91 11.25
C SER A 23 -2.57 0.83 10.06
N GLU A 24 -3.67 1.59 10.11
CA GLU A 24 -4.63 1.69 9.00
C GLU A 24 -3.99 2.29 7.75
N ARG A 25 -3.22 3.38 7.87
CA ARG A 25 -2.47 3.99 6.77
C ARG A 25 -1.56 2.98 6.09
N SER A 26 -0.76 2.25 6.88
CA SER A 26 0.15 1.23 6.39
C SER A 26 -0.59 0.13 5.62
N ALA A 27 -1.70 -0.35 6.16
CA ALA A 27 -2.54 -1.37 5.52
C ALA A 27 -3.18 -0.88 4.21
N LEU A 28 -3.64 0.38 4.17
CA LEU A 28 -4.25 0.97 2.98
C LEU A 28 -3.21 1.20 1.86
N ILE A 29 -2.01 1.67 2.21
CA ILE A 29 -0.90 1.80 1.24
C ILE A 29 -0.54 0.42 0.68
N ALA A 30 -0.42 -0.59 1.56
CA ALA A 30 -0.16 -1.96 1.13
C ALA A 30 -1.21 -2.48 0.14
N ALA A 31 -2.50 -2.26 0.44
CA ALA A 31 -3.59 -2.67 -0.42
C ALA A 31 -3.57 -1.97 -1.79
N GLU A 32 -3.28 -0.68 -1.83
CA GLU A 32 -3.22 0.09 -3.09
C GLU A 32 -2.02 -0.31 -3.96
N ALA A 33 -0.85 -0.55 -3.33
CA ALA A 33 0.33 -1.06 -4.01
C ALA A 33 0.10 -2.48 -4.59
N ALA A 34 -0.53 -3.37 -3.81
CA ALA A 34 -0.91 -4.70 -4.28
C ALA A 34 -1.92 -4.65 -5.44
N ARG A 35 -2.95 -3.77 -5.35
CA ARG A 35 -3.90 -3.54 -6.45
C ARG A 35 -3.19 -3.07 -7.73
N SER A 36 -2.26 -2.14 -7.60
CA SER A 36 -1.48 -1.61 -8.73
C SER A 36 -0.63 -2.70 -9.38
N ALA A 37 0.05 -3.52 -8.56
CA ALA A 37 0.81 -4.67 -9.05
C ALA A 37 -0.08 -5.68 -9.80
N ILE A 38 -1.24 -6.04 -9.22
CA ILE A 38 -2.21 -6.93 -9.87
C ILE A 38 -2.68 -6.35 -11.20
N SER A 39 -2.94 -5.03 -11.27
CA SER A 39 -3.34 -4.37 -12.51
C SER A 39 -2.26 -4.45 -13.60
N LEU A 40 -0.98 -4.26 -13.24
CA LEU A 40 0.14 -4.36 -14.18
C LEU A 40 0.29 -5.77 -14.76
N VAL A 41 0.21 -6.80 -13.91
CA VAL A 41 0.21 -8.20 -14.36
C VAL A 41 -1.04 -8.48 -15.20
N ARG A 42 -2.19 -7.96 -14.77
CA ARG A 42 -3.48 -7.84 -15.49
C ARG A 42 -3.34 -7.46 -16.96
N ALA A 43 -2.62 -6.37 -17.17
CA ALA A 43 -2.49 -5.69 -18.45
C ALA A 43 -1.38 -6.26 -19.34
N ALA A 44 -0.49 -7.10 -18.79
CA ALA A 44 0.59 -7.70 -19.54
C ALA A 44 0.05 -8.60 -20.66
N ARG A 45 0.47 -8.33 -21.90
CA ARG A 45 0.09 -9.13 -23.07
C ARG A 45 1.29 -9.90 -23.61
N GLY A 46 1.17 -11.23 -23.58
CA GLY A 46 2.23 -12.13 -24.04
C GLY A 46 3.50 -12.06 -23.19
N VAL A 47 4.51 -12.84 -23.60
CA VAL A 47 5.75 -13.01 -22.84
C VAL A 47 6.55 -11.71 -22.74
N ARG A 48 6.60 -10.91 -23.81
CA ARG A 48 7.29 -9.62 -23.79
C ARG A 48 6.61 -8.61 -22.84
N GLY A 49 5.28 -8.62 -22.77
CA GLY A 49 4.55 -7.81 -21.79
C GLY A 49 4.80 -8.25 -20.35
N LEU A 50 4.92 -9.56 -20.10
CA LEU A 50 5.30 -10.08 -18.79
C LEU A 50 6.73 -9.66 -18.41
N ALA A 51 7.67 -9.75 -19.35
CA ALA A 51 9.06 -9.36 -19.13
C ALA A 51 9.21 -7.87 -18.72
N SER A 52 8.36 -6.98 -19.27
CA SER A 52 8.36 -5.56 -18.90
C SER A 52 7.55 -5.26 -17.63
N SER A 53 6.41 -5.92 -17.42
CA SER A 53 5.49 -5.57 -16.33
C SER A 53 5.80 -6.25 -15.01
N LEU A 54 6.34 -7.48 -15.03
CA LEU A 54 6.63 -8.23 -13.81
C LEU A 54 7.67 -7.57 -12.89
N PRO A 55 8.79 -6.99 -13.39
CA PRO A 55 9.75 -6.35 -12.49
C PRO A 55 9.15 -5.16 -11.71
N VAL A 56 8.28 -4.38 -12.35
CA VAL A 56 7.53 -3.29 -11.69
C VAL A 56 6.55 -3.86 -10.66
N ALA A 57 5.78 -4.87 -11.05
CA ALA A 57 4.81 -5.51 -10.16
C ALA A 57 5.50 -6.16 -8.93
N ILE A 58 6.63 -6.83 -9.11
CA ILE A 58 7.43 -7.42 -8.02
C ILE A 58 7.88 -6.33 -7.04
N SER A 59 8.36 -5.20 -7.54
CA SER A 59 8.78 -4.07 -6.72
C SER A 59 7.61 -3.51 -5.89
N LEU A 60 6.43 -3.39 -6.49
CA LEU A 60 5.20 -2.97 -5.80
C LEU A 60 4.73 -4.00 -4.78
N ILE A 61 4.80 -5.30 -5.07
CA ILE A 61 4.44 -6.37 -4.13
C ILE A 61 5.38 -6.37 -2.93
N ARG A 62 6.69 -6.17 -3.13
CA ARG A 62 7.67 -6.03 -2.03
C ARG A 62 7.37 -4.82 -1.17
N ALA A 63 7.07 -3.67 -1.79
CA ALA A 63 6.65 -2.48 -1.06
C ALA A 63 5.35 -2.73 -0.27
N ALA A 64 4.36 -3.37 -0.90
CA ALA A 64 3.12 -3.76 -0.23
C ALA A 64 3.37 -4.69 0.95
N GLY A 65 4.26 -5.68 0.80
CA GLY A 65 4.64 -6.61 1.86
C GLY A 65 5.27 -5.90 3.06
N SER A 66 6.20 -4.97 2.79
CA SER A 66 6.82 -4.13 3.83
C SER A 66 5.79 -3.29 4.59
N GLN A 67 4.86 -2.64 3.88
CA GLN A 67 3.79 -1.84 4.49
C GLN A 67 2.75 -2.71 5.23
N ALA A 68 2.54 -3.96 4.79
CA ALA A 68 1.64 -4.89 5.45
C ALA A 68 2.26 -5.53 6.69
N HIS A 69 3.59 -5.61 6.81
CA HIS A 69 4.25 -6.40 7.86
C HIS A 69 3.90 -5.96 9.29
N GLY A 70 3.72 -4.65 9.51
CA GLY A 70 3.24 -4.12 10.80
C GLY A 70 1.78 -4.49 11.11
N PRO A 71 0.80 -4.07 10.28
CA PRO A 71 -0.62 -4.31 10.54
C PRO A 71 -1.08 -5.75 10.32
N ALA A 72 -0.44 -6.50 9.44
CA ALA A 72 -0.80 -7.86 9.03
C ALA A 72 0.44 -8.68 8.61
N PRO A 73 1.25 -9.16 9.58
CA PRO A 73 2.51 -9.85 9.32
C PRO A 73 2.39 -11.03 8.35
N ALA A 74 1.34 -11.84 8.50
CA ALA A 74 1.07 -12.98 7.63
C ALA A 74 0.85 -12.55 6.17
N CYS A 75 0.11 -11.47 5.93
CA CYS A 75 -0.07 -10.91 4.59
C CYS A 75 1.27 -10.39 4.03
N GLY A 76 2.07 -9.72 4.86
CA GLY A 76 3.41 -9.26 4.47
C GLY A 76 4.32 -10.41 4.04
N ALA A 77 4.29 -11.52 4.76
CA ALA A 77 5.04 -12.74 4.43
C ALA A 77 4.57 -13.35 3.10
N SER A 78 3.26 -13.57 2.93
CA SER A 78 2.71 -14.12 1.69
C SER A 78 2.99 -13.24 0.46
N LEU A 79 2.99 -11.91 0.61
CA LEU A 79 3.37 -10.99 -0.46
C LEU A 79 4.86 -11.14 -0.81
N SER A 80 5.72 -11.33 0.18
CA SER A 80 7.16 -11.52 -0.04
C SER A 80 7.47 -12.83 -0.76
N GLU A 81 6.76 -13.91 -0.40
CA GLU A 81 6.82 -15.20 -1.10
C GLU A 81 6.33 -15.06 -2.54
N ALA A 82 5.19 -14.41 -2.77
CA ALA A 82 4.66 -14.16 -4.10
C ALA A 82 5.63 -13.34 -4.97
N ALA A 83 6.25 -12.30 -4.43
CA ALA A 83 7.27 -11.52 -5.14
C ALA A 83 8.48 -12.37 -5.53
N SER A 84 8.86 -13.34 -4.68
CA SER A 84 9.98 -14.25 -4.95
C SER A 84 9.64 -15.25 -6.06
N ALA A 85 8.44 -15.84 -6.01
CA ALA A 85 7.94 -16.73 -7.05
C ALA A 85 7.82 -16.04 -8.41
N LEU A 86 7.29 -14.81 -8.44
CA LEU A 86 7.21 -14.00 -9.66
C LEU A 86 8.59 -13.60 -10.20
N GLY A 87 9.62 -13.55 -9.35
CA GLY A 87 11.00 -13.30 -9.76
C GLY A 87 11.51 -14.35 -10.75
N GLY A 88 11.25 -15.63 -10.50
CA GLY A 88 11.59 -16.71 -11.43
C GLY A 88 10.87 -16.55 -12.78
N VAL A 89 9.55 -16.30 -12.73
CA VAL A 89 8.74 -16.08 -13.94
C VAL A 89 9.23 -14.86 -14.74
N ALA A 90 9.65 -13.79 -14.08
CA ALA A 90 10.17 -12.60 -14.74
C ALA A 90 11.48 -12.88 -15.50
N VAL A 91 12.37 -13.69 -14.90
CA VAL A 91 13.62 -14.12 -15.55
C VAL A 91 13.31 -14.99 -16.76
N ASP A 92 12.42 -15.99 -16.63
CA ASP A 92 12.04 -16.86 -17.73
C ASP A 92 11.38 -16.07 -18.87
N ALA A 93 10.49 -15.14 -18.55
CA ALA A 93 9.84 -14.28 -19.53
C ALA A 93 10.85 -13.39 -20.27
N ALA A 94 11.82 -12.81 -19.55
CA ALA A 94 12.89 -12.00 -20.14
C ALA A 94 13.75 -12.82 -21.11
N LEU A 95 14.15 -14.03 -20.70
CA LEU A 95 14.92 -14.96 -21.53
C LEU A 95 14.17 -15.33 -22.81
N VAL A 96 12.91 -15.76 -22.70
CA VAL A 96 12.09 -16.15 -23.85
C VAL A 96 11.79 -14.97 -24.78
N ALA A 97 11.62 -13.77 -24.24
CA ALA A 97 11.37 -12.57 -25.03
C ALA A 97 12.63 -11.95 -25.67
N GLY A 98 13.82 -12.47 -25.35
CA GLY A 98 15.10 -11.85 -25.71
C GLY A 98 15.22 -10.42 -25.17
N ALA A 99 14.60 -10.14 -24.02
CA ALA A 99 14.50 -8.81 -23.44
C ALA A 99 15.37 -8.71 -22.18
N GLY A 100 16.08 -7.59 -22.01
CA GLY A 100 16.74 -7.27 -20.75
C GLY A 100 15.75 -6.66 -19.76
N ALA A 101 15.89 -6.98 -18.47
CA ALA A 101 15.14 -6.31 -17.42
C ALA A 101 15.87 -5.03 -16.99
N ASP A 102 15.30 -3.86 -17.28
CA ASP A 102 15.77 -2.58 -16.73
C ASP A 102 15.19 -2.40 -15.31
N TYR A 103 15.86 -2.99 -14.33
CA TYR A 103 15.45 -2.91 -12.94
C TYR A 103 15.48 -1.48 -12.37
N ALA A 104 16.31 -0.59 -12.92
CA ALA A 104 16.38 0.80 -12.47
C ALA A 104 15.12 1.56 -12.86
N SER A 105 14.72 1.47 -14.13
CA SER A 105 13.46 2.04 -14.62
C SER A 105 12.26 1.44 -13.90
N CYS A 106 12.24 0.11 -13.72
CA CYS A 106 11.13 -0.56 -13.04
C CYS A 106 11.01 -0.15 -11.57
N SER A 107 12.13 0.06 -10.88
CA SER A 107 12.15 0.55 -9.50
C SER A 107 11.65 1.99 -9.41
N ALA A 108 12.04 2.85 -10.36
CA ALA A 108 11.56 4.24 -10.44
C ALA A 108 10.05 4.30 -10.69
N GLU A 109 9.52 3.46 -11.58
CA GLU A 109 8.09 3.35 -11.84
C GLU A 109 7.32 2.87 -10.60
N ALA A 110 7.80 1.82 -9.94
CA ALA A 110 7.20 1.33 -8.71
C ALA A 110 7.22 2.38 -7.58
N ALA A 111 8.31 3.15 -7.46
CA ALA A 111 8.41 4.23 -6.49
C ALA A 111 7.38 5.34 -6.74
N ARG A 112 7.18 5.75 -8.01
CA ARG A 112 6.15 6.74 -8.38
C ARG A 112 4.74 6.23 -8.07
N ALA A 113 4.44 4.97 -8.39
CA ALA A 113 3.16 4.37 -8.09
C ALA A 113 2.91 4.26 -6.57
N LEU A 114 3.94 3.91 -5.79
CA LEU A 114 3.85 3.88 -4.32
C LEU A 114 3.61 5.28 -3.73
N GLU A 115 4.25 6.30 -4.28
CA GLU A 115 4.04 7.68 -3.83
C GLU A 115 2.62 8.16 -4.14
N GLY A 116 2.11 7.86 -5.33
CA GLY A 116 0.71 8.11 -5.68
C GLY A 116 -0.27 7.40 -4.71
N ALA A 117 0.03 6.16 -4.33
CA ALA A 117 -0.76 5.43 -3.33
C ALA A 117 -0.72 6.10 -1.94
N ARG A 118 0.45 6.58 -1.50
CA ARG A 118 0.60 7.32 -0.24
C ARG A 118 -0.26 8.58 -0.23
N LEU A 119 -0.12 9.42 -1.26
CA LEU A 119 -0.90 10.66 -1.38
C LEU A 119 -2.41 10.41 -1.40
N ALA A 120 -2.87 9.37 -2.12
CA ALA A 120 -4.27 9.00 -2.17
C ALA A 120 -4.80 8.50 -0.81
N VAL A 121 -4.03 7.67 -0.11
CA VAL A 121 -4.38 7.15 1.22
C VAL A 121 -4.37 8.27 2.25
N ASP A 122 -3.37 9.14 2.22
CA ASP A 122 -3.28 10.31 3.07
C ASP A 122 -4.53 11.14 2.84
N SER A 123 -4.78 11.64 1.63
CA SER A 123 -6.00 12.40 1.29
C SER A 123 -7.32 11.78 1.81
N ARG A 124 -7.45 10.45 1.82
CA ARG A 124 -8.61 9.75 2.42
C ARG A 124 -8.64 9.85 3.94
N LEU A 125 -7.49 9.67 4.60
CA LEU A 125 -7.36 9.73 6.04
C LEU A 125 -7.56 11.14 6.62
N SER A 126 -7.22 12.24 5.92
CA SER A 126 -7.41 13.60 6.46
C SER A 126 -8.89 13.93 6.52
N ARG A 127 -9.62 13.52 5.49
CA ARG A 127 -11.08 13.61 5.46
C ARG A 127 -11.73 12.77 6.55
N ARG A 128 -11.19 11.57 6.81
CA ARG A 128 -11.72 10.65 7.83
C ARG A 128 -11.39 11.09 9.26
N TYR A 129 -10.21 11.67 9.48
CA TYR A 129 -9.67 12.04 10.78
C TYR A 129 -9.19 13.51 10.81
N PRO A 130 -10.08 14.50 10.65
CA PRO A 130 -9.71 15.91 10.52
C PRO A 130 -9.09 16.53 11.79
N LYS A 131 -9.24 15.87 12.94
CA LYS A 131 -8.69 16.32 14.24
C LYS A 131 -7.37 15.62 14.60
N LEU A 132 -6.88 14.72 13.76
CA LEU A 132 -5.63 14.02 14.00
C LEU A 132 -4.46 14.86 13.49
N ASP A 133 -3.46 15.09 14.33
CA ASP A 133 -2.25 15.80 13.94
C ASP A 133 -1.48 15.00 12.86
N PRO A 134 -1.25 15.59 11.67
CA PRO A 134 -0.33 15.09 10.66
C PRO A 134 0.99 14.54 11.18
N ALA A 135 1.63 15.26 12.11
CA ALA A 135 2.94 14.92 12.63
C ALA A 135 2.91 13.60 13.42
N ALA A 136 1.76 13.26 14.02
CA ALA A 136 1.58 12.02 14.78
C ALA A 136 1.60 10.75 13.89
N LEU A 137 1.60 10.89 12.55
CA LEU A 137 1.66 9.78 11.60
C LEU A 137 3.05 9.55 10.98
N GLY A 138 4.06 10.35 11.34
CA GLY A 138 5.45 10.16 10.89
C GLY A 138 5.86 10.96 9.66
N GLY A 139 5.15 12.04 9.30
CA GLY A 139 5.55 12.94 8.22
C GLY A 139 4.42 13.84 7.73
N ALA A 140 4.77 15.04 7.26
CA ALA A 140 3.85 16.08 6.80
C ALA A 140 3.02 15.60 5.62
N TRP A 141 1.76 16.00 5.62
CA TRP A 141 0.82 15.74 4.54
C TRP A 141 1.16 16.70 3.41
N ALA A 142 2.00 16.26 2.48
CA ALA A 142 2.34 16.99 1.28
C ALA A 142 2.44 16.01 0.12
#